data_AF-A0A353C4C2-F1
#
_entry.id   AF-A0A353C4C2-F1
#
_cell.length_a   1.000
_cell.length_b   1.000
_cell.length_c   1.000
_cell.angle_alpha   90.00
_cell.angle_beta   90.00
_cell.angle_gamma   90.00
#
_symmetry.space_group_name_H-M   'P 1'
#
loop_
_entity.id
_entity.type
_entity.pdbx_description
1 polymer ?
#
loop_
_entity_poly.entity_id
_entity_poly.type
_entity_poly.pdbx_seq_one_letter_code
_entity_poly.pdbx_strand_id
1 'polypeptide(L)'
;MPDRPDLAAFMNGPVVLAGLYPREKALKGNRNKPETFLTPCFEYKRIHRSDRGPQFRTVGQVETIKFIPLYEVEDEPYTLYFPIEND
;
A
#
# COMPACT_ATOMS: atom_id res chain seq x y z
N MET A 1 0.81 6.12 13.89
CA MET A 1 1.20 6.75 15.19
C MET A 1 0.35 6.13 16.28
N PRO A 2 0.90 5.85 17.47
CA PRO A 2 0.16 5.22 18.58
C PRO A 2 -1.17 5.94 18.91
N ASP A 3 -1.24 7.24 18.65
CA ASP A 3 -2.39 8.10 18.98
C ASP A 3 -3.39 8.31 17.82
N ARG A 4 -3.20 7.62 16.68
CA ARG A 4 -4.02 7.79 15.47
C ARG A 4 -4.51 6.44 14.93
N PRO A 5 -5.54 5.85 15.55
CA PRO A 5 -6.10 4.56 15.12
C PRO A 5 -6.79 4.64 13.75
N ASP A 6 -7.12 5.86 13.31
CA ASP A 6 -7.66 6.22 12.00
C ASP A 6 -6.59 6.27 10.91
N LEU A 7 -5.30 6.14 11.23
CA LEU A 7 -4.22 6.15 10.25
C LEU A 7 -3.47 4.81 10.24
N ALA A 8 -3.14 4.32 9.03
CA ALA A 8 -2.36 3.12 8.83
C ALA A 8 -1.25 3.34 7.80
N ALA A 9 -0.09 2.75 8.07
CA ALA A 9 0.94 2.48 7.09
C ALA A 9 0.97 0.97 6.84
N PHE A 10 1.27 0.57 5.61
CA PHE A 10 1.30 -0.83 5.21
C PHE A 10 2.73 -1.33 5.12
N MET A 11 2.95 -2.59 5.50
CA MET A 11 4.25 -3.23 5.47
C MET A 11 4.14 -4.64 4.91
N ASN A 12 5.20 -5.09 4.24
CA ASN A 12 5.42 -6.49 3.93
C ASN A 12 6.69 -6.98 4.66
N GLY A 13 6.50 -7.76 5.72
CA GLY A 13 7.58 -8.06 6.65
C GLY A 13 8.15 -6.76 7.26
N PRO A 14 9.48 -6.55 7.26
CA PRO A 14 10.10 -5.32 7.79
C PRO A 14 10.05 -4.14 6.81
N VAL A 15 9.52 -4.32 5.60
CA VAL A 15 9.57 -3.33 4.53
C VAL A 15 8.30 -2.49 4.51
N VAL A 16 8.44 -1.17 4.65
CA VAL A 16 7.33 -0.21 4.48
C VAL A 16 6.96 -0.07 3.01
N LEU A 17 5.66 -0.03 2.72
CA LEU A 17 5.12 0.17 1.38
C LEU A 17 4.68 1.63 1.21
N ALA A 18 5.05 2.23 0.09
CA ALA A 18 4.60 3.55 -0.34
C ALA A 18 3.46 3.40 -1.34
N GLY A 19 2.33 4.07 -1.06
CA GLY A 19 1.26 4.22 -2.03
C GLY A 19 1.62 5.33 -3.02
N LEU A 20 1.73 4.99 -4.30
CA LEU A 20 2.01 5.92 -5.39
C LEU A 20 0.78 6.76 -5.69
N TYR A 21 0.48 7.68 -4.78
CA TYR A 21 -0.67 8.57 -4.84
C TYR A 21 -0.32 9.88 -4.12
N PRO A 22 -0.53 11.04 -4.75
CA PRO A 22 -0.03 12.32 -4.25
C PRO A 22 -0.89 12.97 -3.17
N ARG A 23 -2.02 12.37 -2.80
CA ARG A 23 -3.04 12.97 -1.94
C ARG A 23 -3.45 12.03 -0.83
N GLU A 24 -3.92 12.58 0.28
CA GLU A 24 -4.57 11.77 1.30
C GLU A 24 -5.91 11.25 0.77
N LYS A 25 -6.15 9.94 0.94
CA LYS A 25 -7.41 9.28 0.57
C LYS A 25 -7.72 8.22 1.62
N ALA A 26 -8.95 8.25 2.14
CA ALA A 26 -9.41 7.20 3.04
C ALA A 26 -9.49 5.86 2.29
N LEU A 27 -8.92 4.82 2.89
CA LEU A 27 -9.04 3.45 2.40
C LEU A 27 -10.08 2.70 3.24
N LYS A 28 -11.00 2.03 2.56
CA LYS A 28 -12.00 1.17 3.20
C LYS A 28 -11.45 -0.22 3.42
N GLY A 29 -11.70 -0.80 4.58
CA GLY A 29 -11.30 -2.15 4.90
C GLY A 29 -11.31 -2.39 6.41
N ASN A 30 -10.58 -3.40 6.86
CA ASN A 30 -10.51 -3.77 8.26
C ASN A 30 -9.06 -3.80 8.73
N ARG A 31 -8.71 -2.96 9.70
CA ARG A 31 -7.34 -2.82 10.24
C ARG A 31 -6.69 -4.16 10.63
N ASN A 32 -7.49 -5.11 11.10
CA ASN A 32 -7.01 -6.43 11.54
C ASN A 32 -6.93 -7.46 10.40
N LYS A 33 -7.36 -7.09 9.19
CA LYS A 33 -7.37 -7.92 7.98
C LYS A 33 -6.78 -7.13 6.80
N PRO A 34 -5.44 -6.97 6.73
CA PRO A 34 -4.78 -6.13 5.72
C PRO A 34 -5.13 -6.50 4.26
N GLU A 35 -5.50 -7.76 4.01
CA GLU A 35 -5.97 -8.27 2.71
C GLU A 35 -7.27 -7.61 2.22
N THR A 36 -8.02 -6.95 3.11
CA THR A 36 -9.20 -6.15 2.74
C THR A 36 -8.83 -4.78 2.17
N PHE A 37 -7.61 -4.29 2.42
CA PHE A 37 -7.09 -3.06 1.83
C PHE A 37 -6.24 -3.35 0.61
N LEU A 38 -5.29 -4.28 0.71
CA LEU A 38 -4.25 -4.52 -0.30
C LEU A 38 -4.23 -5.98 -0.76
N THR A 39 -4.07 -6.17 -2.06
CA THR A 39 -3.84 -7.48 -2.67
C THR A 39 -2.53 -7.49 -3.47
N PRO A 40 -1.77 -8.61 -3.49
CA PRO A 40 -0.56 -8.71 -4.30
C PRO A 40 -0.83 -8.48 -5.79
N CYS A 41 0.04 -7.70 -6.44
CA CYS A 41 0.05 -7.59 -7.89
C CYS A 41 0.82 -8.77 -8.49
N PHE A 42 0.12 -9.65 -9.18
CA PHE A 42 0.77 -10.70 -9.98
C PHE A 42 1.09 -10.13 -11.37
N GLU A 43 2.36 -9.79 -11.60
CA GLU A 43 2.86 -9.44 -12.93
C GLU A 43 3.88 -10.47 -13.41
N TYR A 44 3.59 -11.13 -14.53
CA TYR A 44 4.44 -12.15 -15.16
C TYR A 44 5.89 -11.67 -15.39
N LYS A 45 6.07 -10.39 -15.73
CA LYS A 45 7.39 -9.77 -15.93
C LYS A 45 8.26 -9.74 -14.67
N ARG A 46 7.68 -9.83 -13.46
CA ARG A 46 8.41 -9.78 -12.19
C ARG A 46 9.04 -11.11 -11.78
N ILE A 47 8.54 -12.23 -12.28
CA ILE A 47 9.14 -13.56 -12.05
C ILE A 47 10.62 -13.57 -12.47
N HIS A 48 11.02 -12.66 -13.35
CA HIS A 48 12.37 -12.56 -13.92
C HIS A 48 13.19 -11.37 -13.38
N ARG A 49 12.71 -10.65 -12.34
CA ARG A 49 13.36 -9.46 -11.76
C ARG A 49 13.51 -9.63 -10.24
N SER A 50 14.61 -10.24 -9.80
CA SER A 50 14.91 -10.48 -8.38
C SER A 50 15.32 -9.20 -7.62
N ASP A 51 15.58 -8.11 -8.33
CA ASP A 51 15.97 -6.80 -7.80
C ASP A 51 14.78 -5.97 -7.27
N ARG A 52 13.55 -6.39 -7.54
CA ARG A 52 12.34 -5.66 -7.19
C ARG A 52 11.51 -6.43 -6.15
N GLY A 53 11.23 -5.79 -5.02
CA GLY A 53 10.39 -6.29 -3.94
C GLY A 53 8.90 -6.35 -4.30
N PRO A 54 8.05 -7.01 -3.51
CA PRO A 54 6.65 -7.24 -3.86
C PRO A 54 5.85 -5.94 -3.97
N GLN A 55 4.92 -5.93 -4.93
CA GLN A 55 4.02 -4.80 -5.18
C GLN A 55 2.59 -5.23 -4.88
N PHE A 56 1.80 -4.27 -4.46
CA PHE A 56 0.41 -4.46 -4.08
C PHE A 56 -0.45 -3.41 -4.76
N ARG A 57 -1.75 -3.63 -4.73
CA ARG A 57 -2.74 -2.63 -5.12
C ARG A 57 -3.91 -2.63 -4.17
N THR A 58 -4.61 -1.52 -4.10
CA THR A 58 -5.86 -1.46 -3.34
C THR A 58 -6.93 -2.39 -3.92
N VAL A 59 -7.80 -2.90 -3.05
CA VAL A 59 -9.00 -3.68 -3.39
C VAL A 59 -10.23 -3.03 -2.77
N GLY A 60 -11.39 -3.15 -3.43
CA GLY A 60 -12.66 -2.59 -2.91
C GLY A 60 -12.74 -1.05 -2.88
N GLN A 61 -11.77 -0.35 -3.48
CA GLN A 61 -11.76 1.11 -3.59
C GLN A 61 -12.29 1.56 -4.96
N VAL A 62 -12.81 2.79 -5.05
CA VAL A 62 -13.25 3.41 -6.31
C VAL A 62 -12.09 3.59 -7.30
N GLU A 63 -10.89 3.87 -6.77
CA GLU A 63 -9.66 4.00 -7.57
C GLU A 63 -8.62 3.01 -7.06
N THR A 64 -7.89 2.40 -7.99
CA THR A 64 -6.77 1.51 -7.66
C THR A 64 -5.52 2.35 -7.37
N ILE A 65 -4.94 2.19 -6.18
CA ILE A 65 -3.64 2.78 -5.82
C ILE A 65 -2.61 1.66 -5.80
N LYS A 66 -1.45 1.90 -6.43
CA LYS A 66 -0.31 0.99 -6.44
C LYS A 66 0.56 1.21 -5.22
N PHE A 67 0.97 0.13 -4.57
CA PHE A 67 1.89 0.14 -3.43
C PHE A 67 3.18 -0.58 -3.81
N ILE A 68 4.32 0.06 -3.57
CA ILE A 68 5.66 -0.48 -3.83
C ILE A 68 6.53 -0.36 -2.57
N PRO A 69 7.63 -1.12 -2.43
CA PRO A 69 8.58 -0.87 -1.34
C PRO A 69 9.04 0.58 -1.32
N LEU A 70 9.07 1.22 -0.16
CA LEU A 70 9.44 2.64 -0.04
C LEU A 70 10.82 2.93 -0.64
N TYR A 71 11.78 2.02 -0.48
CA TYR A 71 13.13 2.17 -1.05
C TYR A 71 13.17 2.07 -2.59
N GLU A 72 12.07 1.69 -3.25
CA GLU A 72 11.94 1.68 -4.72
C GLU A 72 11.25 2.93 -5.29
N VAL A 73 10.77 3.83 -4.43
CA VAL A 73 10.23 5.11 -4.91
C VAL A 73 11.41 5.97 -5.36
N GLU A 74 11.34 6.49 -6.58
CA GLU A 74 12.38 7.35 -7.15
C GLU A 74 11.87 8.80 -7.14
N ASP A 75 11.12 9.21 -8.16
CA ASP A 75 10.68 10.60 -8.35
C ASP A 75 9.16 10.79 -8.23
N GLU A 76 8.40 9.71 -7.99
CA GLU A 76 6.95 9.78 -7.90
C GLU A 76 6.47 10.33 -6.55
N PRO A 77 5.44 11.20 -6.54
CA PRO A 77 4.79 11.58 -5.29
C PRO A 77 4.12 10.37 -4.64
N TYR A 78 4.34 10.20 -3.34
CA TYR A 78 3.85 9.05 -2.59
C TYR A 78 3.24 9.44 -1.24
N THR A 79 2.43 8.52 -0.71
CA THR A 79 1.81 8.62 0.61
C THR A 79 2.15 7.37 1.42
N LEU A 80 2.54 7.55 2.69
CA LEU A 80 2.86 6.45 3.61
C LEU A 80 1.71 6.12 4.57
N TYR A 81 1.05 7.16 5.07
CA TYR A 81 -0.03 7.02 6.03
C TYR A 81 -1.35 7.34 5.34
N PHE A 82 -2.23 6.35 5.30
CA PHE A 82 -3.57 6.51 4.76
C PHE A 82 -4.57 6.57 5.91
N PRO A 83 -5.54 7.51 5.87
CA PRO A 83 -6.74 7.38 6.67
C PRO A 83 -7.42 6.05 6.35
N ILE A 84 -7.93 5.36 7.36
CA ILE A 84 -8.68 4.12 7.20
C ILE A 84 -10.09 4.26 7.76
N GLU A 85 -11.05 3.78 7.00
CA GLU A 85 -12.44 3.59 7.42
C GLU A 85 -12.60 2.10 7.73
N ASN A 86 -12.88 1.78 9.00
CA ASN A 86 -13.17 0.42 9.39
C ASN A 86 -14.61 0.08 9.04
N ASP A 87 -14.80 -0.92 8.18
CA ASP A 87 -16.08 -1.63 7.99
C ASP A 87 -16.24 -2.80 9.00
#